data_AF-A0A4Y9SEH7-F1
#
_entry.id   AF-A0A4Y9SEH7-F1
#
_cell.length_a   1.000
_cell.length_b   1.000
_cell.length_c   1.000
_cell.angle_alpha   90.00
_cell.angle_beta   90.00
_cell.angle_gamma   90.00
#
_symmetry.space_group_name_H-M   'P 1'
#
loop_
_entity.id
_entity.type
_entity.pdbx_description
1 polymer ?
#
loop_
_entity_poly.entity_id
_entity_poly.type
_entity_poly.pdbx_seq_one_letter_code
_entity_poly.pdbx_strand_id
1 'polypeptide(L)'
;MKTILSGIAAALALTSVSLAHAQQSSVQIKSGHHYYLPPEYFYDFKNHYELDNGHRLSFTESLNRFYTQLDSGERVRIYPVSRTEFVSDSGARFEFRDDGETVVVDNFHQLTPAAMVMARR
;
A
#
# COMPACT_ATOMS: atom_id res chain seq x y z
N MET A 1 -24.63 -63.67 -34.42
CA MET A 1 -24.75 -62.76 -35.58
C MET A 1 -26.21 -62.52 -35.88
N LYS A 2 -26.78 -61.35 -35.58
CA LYS A 2 -28.07 -60.88 -36.11
C LYS A 2 -28.00 -59.35 -36.22
N THR A 3 -27.96 -58.88 -37.46
CA THR A 3 -28.00 -57.49 -37.90
C THR A 3 -29.44 -56.97 -37.89
N ILE A 4 -29.68 -55.73 -37.48
CA ILE A 4 -30.84 -54.94 -37.95
C ILE A 4 -30.39 -53.49 -38.16
N LEU A 5 -30.74 -52.97 -39.33
CA LEU A 5 -30.33 -51.72 -39.93
C LEU A 5 -31.44 -50.66 -39.82
N SER A 6 -31.02 -49.39 -39.73
CA SER A 6 -31.71 -48.16 -40.16
C SER A 6 -32.93 -47.61 -39.41
N GLY A 7 -32.83 -46.32 -39.06
CA GLY A 7 -33.95 -45.42 -38.77
C GLY A 7 -33.46 -43.97 -38.60
N ILE A 8 -33.81 -43.10 -39.55
CA ILE A 8 -33.43 -41.68 -39.66
C ILE A 8 -34.17 -40.82 -38.63
N ALA A 9 -33.49 -39.85 -38.02
CA ALA A 9 -34.13 -38.63 -37.53
C ALA A 9 -33.15 -37.44 -37.64
N ALA A 10 -33.42 -36.55 -38.59
CA ALA A 10 -32.86 -35.21 -38.63
C ALA A 10 -33.60 -34.35 -37.59
N ALA A 11 -32.87 -33.74 -36.65
CA ALA A 11 -33.40 -32.70 -35.78
C ALA A 11 -32.42 -31.52 -35.75
N LEU A 12 -32.89 -30.40 -36.29
CA LEU A 12 -32.30 -29.07 -36.20
C LEU A 12 -32.43 -28.56 -34.76
N ALA A 13 -31.33 -28.12 -34.16
CA ALA A 13 -31.37 -27.10 -33.09
C ALA A 13 -29.99 -26.42 -32.99
N LEU A 14 -29.85 -25.30 -33.70
CA LEU A 14 -28.84 -24.28 -33.43
C LEU A 14 -29.21 -23.57 -32.13
N THR A 15 -28.40 -23.70 -31.08
CA THR A 15 -28.22 -22.64 -30.08
C THR A 15 -26.85 -22.81 -29.43
N SER A 16 -25.87 -22.10 -29.96
CA SER A 16 -24.60 -21.80 -29.29
C SER A 16 -24.89 -20.95 -28.05
N VAL A 17 -24.96 -21.59 -26.88
CA VAL A 17 -24.85 -20.84 -25.61
C VAL A 17 -23.38 -20.85 -25.23
N SER A 18 -22.68 -19.79 -25.64
CA SER A 18 -21.43 -19.41 -25.00
C SER A 18 -21.75 -19.09 -23.56
N LEU A 19 -21.59 -20.07 -22.66
CA LEU A 19 -21.40 -19.81 -21.24
C LEU A 19 -20.03 -19.15 -21.11
N ALA A 20 -19.99 -17.85 -21.42
CA ALA A 20 -19.04 -16.94 -20.85
C ALA A 20 -19.29 -17.00 -19.35
N HIS A 21 -18.63 -17.95 -18.68
CA HIS A 21 -18.45 -17.90 -17.24
C HIS A 21 -17.67 -16.63 -17.03
N ALA A 22 -18.39 -15.56 -16.70
CA ALA A 22 -17.80 -14.39 -16.10
C ALA A 22 -16.97 -14.90 -14.93
N GLN A 23 -15.66 -15.03 -15.15
CA GLN A 23 -14.70 -15.08 -14.08
C GLN A 23 -14.91 -13.76 -13.35
N GLN A 24 -15.78 -13.79 -12.35
CA GLN A 24 -15.73 -12.87 -11.24
C GLN A 24 -14.37 -13.11 -10.60
N SER A 25 -13.36 -12.45 -11.18
CA SER A 25 -12.08 -12.23 -10.56
C SER A 25 -12.34 -11.32 -9.37
N SER A 26 -12.86 -11.90 -8.29
CA SER A 26 -12.85 -11.26 -6.99
C SER A 26 -11.40 -11.21 -6.57
N VAL A 27 -10.78 -10.06 -6.79
CA VAL A 27 -9.45 -9.79 -6.25
C VAL A 27 -9.65 -9.67 -4.74
N GLN A 28 -9.36 -10.76 -4.02
CA GLN A 28 -9.19 -10.69 -2.57
C GLN A 28 -7.93 -9.86 -2.31
N ILE A 29 -8.12 -8.55 -2.15
CA ILE A 29 -7.09 -7.69 -1.59
C ILE A 29 -6.98 -8.11 -0.13
N LYS A 30 -5.96 -8.91 0.19
CA LYS A 30 -5.58 -9.17 1.58
C LYS A 30 -5.27 -7.81 2.19
N SER A 31 -6.18 -7.28 2.99
CA SER A 31 -5.95 -6.10 3.82
C SER A 31 -4.67 -6.39 4.60
N GLY A 32 -3.59 -5.69 4.24
CA GLY A 32 -2.29 -5.87 4.85
C GLY A 32 -2.43 -5.80 6.37
N HIS A 33 -1.78 -6.70 7.08
CA HIS A 33 -1.74 -6.64 8.54
C HIS A 33 -1.23 -5.26 8.95
N HIS A 34 -2.11 -4.40 9.46
CA HIS A 34 -1.72 -3.10 9.98
C HIS A 34 -0.98 -3.36 11.28
N TYR A 35 0.31 -3.06 11.29
CA TYR A 35 1.10 -3.10 12.50
C TYR A 35 0.59 -2.01 13.45
N TYR A 36 0.31 -2.38 14.69
CA TYR A 36 -0.05 -1.43 15.73
C TYR A 36 1.20 -1.08 16.53
N LEU A 37 1.59 0.20 16.51
CA LEU A 37 2.65 0.74 17.35
C LEU A 37 2.03 1.50 18.52
N PRO A 38 2.25 1.05 19.77
CA PRO A 38 1.91 1.86 20.95
C PRO A 38 2.62 3.22 20.90
N PRO A 39 1.93 4.33 21.24
CA PRO A 39 2.52 5.68 21.17
C PRO A 39 3.83 5.85 21.94
N GLU A 40 4.02 5.14 23.05
CA GLU A 40 5.27 5.22 23.81
C GLU A 40 6.52 4.83 22.99
N TYR A 41 6.39 3.90 22.04
CA TYR A 41 7.51 3.49 21.20
C TYR A 41 7.81 4.47 20.07
N PHE A 42 6.91 5.42 19.81
CA PHE A 42 7.17 6.49 18.86
C PHE A 42 8.01 7.62 19.48
N TYR A 43 8.11 7.67 20.82
CA TYR A 43 8.83 8.73 21.51
C TYR A 43 10.30 8.84 21.06
N ASP A 44 10.95 7.69 20.86
CA ASP A 44 12.35 7.60 20.43
C ASP A 44 12.57 8.14 19.01
N PHE A 45 11.52 8.14 18.18
CA PHE A 45 11.57 8.62 16.79
C PHE A 45 11.08 10.06 16.62
N LYS A 46 10.46 10.64 17.66
CA LYS A 46 9.81 11.95 17.61
C LYS A 46 10.84 13.08 17.72
N ASN A 47 11.66 13.23 16.69
CA ASN A 47 12.75 14.19 16.63
C ASN A 47 12.87 14.87 15.25
N HIS A 48 13.86 15.76 15.13
CA HIS A 48 14.32 16.33 13.88
C HIS A 48 15.56 15.59 13.40
N TYR A 49 15.60 15.27 12.11
CA TYR A 49 16.71 14.60 11.45
C TYR A 49 17.20 15.48 10.31
N GLU A 50 18.51 15.74 10.30
CA GLU A 50 19.16 16.35 9.15
C GLU A 50 19.58 15.26 8.20
N LEU A 51 19.13 15.36 6.95
CA LEU A 51 19.46 14.40 5.91
C LEU A 51 20.74 14.85 5.18
N ASP A 52 21.46 13.90 4.61
CA ASP A 52 22.70 14.14 3.86
C ASP A 52 22.51 15.09 2.67
N ASN A 53 21.28 15.21 2.15
CA ASN A 53 20.92 16.12 1.07
C ASN A 53 20.65 17.57 1.55
N GLY A 54 20.83 17.86 2.84
CA GLY A 54 20.64 19.18 3.43
C GLY A 54 19.20 19.52 3.82
N HIS A 55 18.24 18.61 3.56
CA HIS A 55 16.86 18.78 4.01
C HIS A 55 16.68 18.33 5.46
N ARG A 56 15.67 18.88 6.13
CA ARG A 56 15.31 18.49 7.49
C ARG A 56 14.00 17.73 7.49
N LEU A 57 14.00 16.53 8.06
CA LEU A 57 12.76 15.82 8.40
C LEU A 57 12.40 16.04 9.86
N SER A 58 11.12 16.15 10.14
CA SER A 58 10.60 16.16 11.50
C SER A 58 9.51 15.12 11.64
N PHE A 59 9.56 14.37 12.75
CA PHE A 59 8.56 13.36 13.07
C PHE A 59 7.78 13.82 14.30
N THR A 60 6.45 13.83 14.18
CA THR A 60 5.56 14.35 15.21
C THR A 60 4.37 13.44 15.44
N GLU A 61 3.81 13.50 16.64
CA GLU A 61 2.58 12.80 17.00
C GLU A 61 1.49 13.83 17.31
N SER A 62 0.27 13.58 16.82
CA SER A 62 -0.90 14.38 17.17
C SER A 62 -2.16 13.51 17.12
N LEU A 63 -2.99 13.59 18.17
CA LEU A 63 -4.24 12.83 18.27
C LEU A 63 -4.06 11.33 17.96
N ASN A 64 -3.02 10.72 18.53
CA ASN A 64 -2.69 9.30 18.36
C ASN A 64 -2.40 8.89 16.90
N ARG A 65 -1.92 9.85 16.10
CA ARG A 65 -1.47 9.66 14.71
C ARG A 65 -0.07 10.20 14.56
N PHE A 66 0.70 9.52 13.73
CA PHE A 66 2.08 9.88 13.43
C PHE A 66 2.16 10.66 12.14
N TYR A 67 3.10 11.60 12.10
CA TYR A 67 3.30 12.48 10.99
C TYR A 67 4.78 12.70 10.72
N THR A 68 5.09 13.00 9.47
CA THR A 68 6.39 13.52 9.05
C THR A 68 6.21 14.83 8.29
N GLN A 69 7.20 15.71 8.36
CA GLN A 69 7.22 16.96 7.61
C GLN A 69 8.63 17.21 7.10
N LEU A 70 8.73 17.50 5.79
CA LEU A 70 9.95 17.87 5.11
C LEU A 70 10.09 19.39 5.10
N ASP A 71 11.18 19.90 5.68
CA ASP A 71 11.46 21.32 5.89
C ASP A 71 10.25 22.07 6.50
N SER A 72 9.86 23.19 5.89
CA SER A 72 8.64 23.94 6.21
C SER A 72 7.44 23.51 5.34
N GLY A 73 7.54 22.36 4.68
CA GLY A 73 6.53 21.82 3.78
C GLY A 73 5.28 21.33 4.49
N GLU A 74 4.45 20.60 3.77
CA GLU A 74 3.21 20.08 4.34
C GLU A 74 3.45 18.83 5.19
N ARG A 75 2.65 18.70 6.26
CA ARG A 75 2.69 17.54 7.16
C ARG A 75 1.98 16.35 6.52
N VAL A 76 2.69 15.23 6.40
CA VAL A 76 2.20 13.97 5.82
C VAL A 76 1.96 12.95 6.92
N ARG A 77 0.85 12.22 6.85
CA ARG A 77 0.60 11.12 7.79
C ARG A 77 1.50 9.93 7.46
N ILE A 78 1.99 9.28 8.50
CA ILE A 78 2.77 8.04 8.39
C ILE A 78 2.11 6.93 9.21
N TYR A 79 2.32 5.69 8.77
CA TYR A 79 1.79 4.49 9.38
C TYR A 79 2.94 3.56 9.73
N PRO A 80 2.93 2.97 10.93
CA PRO A 80 3.95 2.01 11.29
C PRO A 80 3.69 0.71 10.51
N VAL A 81 4.75 0.15 9.95
CA VAL A 81 4.74 -1.17 9.31
C VAL A 81 5.55 -2.19 10.13
N SER A 82 6.43 -1.70 11.01
CA SER A 82 7.10 -2.47 12.05
C SER A 82 7.38 -1.56 13.26
N ARG A 83 8.17 -2.05 14.23
CA ARG A 83 8.61 -1.24 15.38
C ARG A 83 9.46 -0.05 14.95
N THR A 84 10.31 -0.22 13.94
CA THR A 84 11.32 0.78 13.54
C THR A 84 11.06 1.31 12.13
N GLU A 85 9.93 0.95 11.52
CA GLU A 85 9.69 1.25 10.11
C GLU A 85 8.29 1.83 9.88
N PHE A 86 8.23 2.85 9.04
CA PHE A 86 7.02 3.60 8.71
C PHE A 86 6.90 3.85 7.21
N VAL A 87 5.66 4.01 6.75
CA VAL A 87 5.33 4.42 5.40
C VAL A 87 4.43 5.65 5.42
N SER A 88 4.66 6.63 4.54
CA SER A 88 3.79 7.81 4.40
C SER A 88 2.55 7.53 3.54
N ASP A 89 1.52 8.36 3.68
CA ASP A 89 0.38 8.40 2.73
C ASP A 89 0.84 8.56 1.27
N SER A 90 1.96 9.25 1.06
CA SER A 90 2.55 9.44 -0.27
C SER A 90 3.40 8.27 -0.75
N GLY A 91 3.71 7.30 0.11
CA GLY A 91 4.45 6.06 -0.17
C GLY A 91 5.97 6.10 0.13
N ALA A 92 6.47 7.18 0.74
CA ALA A 92 7.84 7.23 1.24
C ALA A 92 8.02 6.30 2.42
N ARG A 93 9.19 5.66 2.54
CA ARG A 93 9.48 4.69 3.60
C ARG A 93 10.60 5.20 4.49
N PHE A 94 10.43 5.02 5.79
CA PHE A 94 11.35 5.46 6.83
C PHE A 94 11.77 4.26 7.66
N GLU A 95 13.07 4.04 7.78
CA GLU A 95 13.65 3.02 8.66
C GLU A 95 14.51 3.72 9.71
N PHE A 96 14.12 3.57 10.98
CA PHE A 96 14.88 4.06 12.11
C PHE A 96 15.90 3.00 12.54
N ARG A 97 17.13 3.44 12.75
CA ARG A 97 18.26 2.62 13.20
C ARG A 97 18.87 3.24 14.45
N ASP A 98 19.71 2.46 15.13
CA ASP A 98 20.46 2.90 16.31
C ASP A 98 19.51 3.55 17.34
N ASP A 99 18.42 2.84 17.64
CA ASP A 99 17.38 3.26 18.58
C ASP A 99 16.78 4.65 18.28
N GLY A 100 16.73 5.02 17.00
CA GLY A 100 16.15 6.29 16.56
C GLY A 100 17.17 7.42 16.38
N GLU A 101 18.47 7.15 16.49
CA GLU A 101 19.52 8.14 16.19
C GLU A 101 19.63 8.40 14.68
N THR A 102 19.46 7.36 13.87
CA THR A 102 19.58 7.45 12.40
C THR A 102 18.25 7.15 11.72
N VAL A 103 17.91 7.92 10.67
CA VAL A 103 16.77 7.63 9.79
C VAL A 103 17.24 7.42 8.36
N VAL A 104 16.85 6.29 7.78
CA VAL A 104 17.02 6.00 6.35
C VAL A 104 15.70 6.28 5.65
N VAL A 105 15.76 7.03 4.55
CA VAL A 105 14.58 7.46 3.80
C VAL A 105 14.63 6.89 2.40
N ASP A 106 13.75 5.95 2.11
CA ASP A 106 13.52 5.44 0.77
C ASP A 106 12.39 6.21 0.09
N ASN A 107 12.45 6.29 -1.24
CA ASN A 107 11.45 7.00 -2.05
C ASN A 107 11.25 8.48 -1.65
N PHE A 108 12.32 9.18 -1.28
CA PHE A 108 12.29 10.59 -0.84
C PHE A 108 11.49 11.53 -1.76
N HIS A 109 11.52 11.29 -3.09
CA HIS A 109 10.75 12.07 -4.06
C HIS A 109 9.24 12.12 -3.77
N GLN A 110 8.71 11.13 -3.04
CA GLN A 110 7.30 11.05 -2.65
C GLN A 110 6.95 12.01 -1.50
N LEU A 111 7.93 12.61 -0.84
CA LEU A 111 7.75 13.66 0.18
C LEU A 111 7.77 15.07 -0.40
N THR A 112 8.04 15.20 -1.71
CA THR A 112 8.00 16.51 -2.35
C THR A 112 6.57 17.01 -2.45
N PRO A 113 6.35 18.35 -2.42
CA PRO A 113 5.03 18.93 -2.57
C PRO A 113 4.30 18.43 -3.82
N ALA A 114 5.02 18.25 -4.94
CA ALA A 114 4.46 17.75 -6.19
C ALA A 114 3.89 16.33 -6.06
N ALA A 115 4.63 15.42 -5.41
CA ALA A 115 4.17 14.05 -5.21
C ALA A 115 2.99 13.97 -4.23
N MET A 116 3.01 14.81 -3.18
CA MET A 116 1.91 14.88 -2.21
C MET A 116 0.59 15.35 -2.81
N VAL A 117 0.63 16.28 -3.76
CA VAL A 117 -0.57 16.71 -4.51
C VAL A 117 -1.14 15.57 -5.36
N MET A 118 -0.29 14.71 -5.92
CA MET A 118 -0.74 13.56 -6.71
C MET A 118 -1.34 12.45 -5.84
N ALA A 119 -0.77 12.18 -4.66
CA ALA A 119 -1.26 11.13 -3.74
C ALA A 119 -2.66 11.41 -3.15
N ARG A 120 -3.16 12.64 -3.26
CA ARG A 120 -4.46 13.07 -2.71
C ARG A 120 -5.62 13.05 -3.70
N ARG A 121 -5.37 12.70 -4.96
CA ARG A 121 -6.38 12.64 -6.04
C ARG A 121 -7.00 11.25 -6.13
#